data_AF-A0A850BN23-F1
#
_entry.id   AF-A0A850BN23-F1
#
_cell.length_a   1.000
_cell.length_b   1.000
_cell.length_c   1.000
_cell.angle_alpha   90.00
_cell.angle_beta   90.00
_cell.angle_gamma   90.00
#
_symmetry.space_group_name_H-M   'P 1'
#
loop_
_entity.id
_entity.type
_entity.pdbx_description
1 polymer ?
#
loop_
_entity_poly.entity_id
_entity_poly.type
_entity_poly.pdbx_seq_one_letter_code
_entity_poly.pdbx_strand_id
1 'polypeptide(L)'
;MPDAGGILPLLPADAGPDLDAGPDAGPDAGLDAGLVASASDAGAPKVKEPLNQAGGPAQLAGKDPNVQILIAGDRIRSHALGEGFGKILRSIPEWKGFFQDTSIDPIKDLDHMLLAGPRFKGDSSNVVAVMDYNRPDKDIRAAVEGIVTRANGTWIKDAPVPAAKAKADKAERIFALVPEKNLLVILPAKEEAQLKKLKAMKAFSKSSPVAIVISMVTPSRPFKGILPVPETFKWLRMGVTPTGEGATVSLEAADASPEEARRHAQDLTAQVELLRGQLRFENPLPFGPKTIEAFDKIEFVADGNLVRAELKLSMRQLKAIMKFAEQSFQERAQQQQGAPPKK
;
A
#
# COMPACT_ATOMS: atom_id res chain seq x y z
N MET A 1 -38.24 44.36 29.09
CA MET A 1 -38.39 45.83 29.06
C MET A 1 -37.12 46.45 29.61
N PRO A 2 -36.58 47.53 29.03
CA PRO A 2 -36.47 47.94 27.62
C PRO A 2 -34.97 48.02 27.22
N ASP A 3 -34.54 47.88 25.96
CA ASP A 3 -34.78 48.67 24.74
C ASP A 3 -34.03 50.01 24.64
N ALA A 4 -33.67 50.32 23.37
CA ALA A 4 -33.17 51.56 22.77
C ALA A 4 -31.65 51.59 22.52
N GLY A 5 -31.13 51.61 21.29
CA GLY A 5 -31.70 52.08 20.03
C GLY A 5 -31.07 53.41 19.65
N GLY A 6 -30.54 53.52 18.43
CA GLY A 6 -30.03 54.79 17.91
C GLY A 6 -29.16 54.63 16.67
N ILE A 7 -29.79 54.76 15.50
CA ILE A 7 -29.21 54.69 14.16
C ILE A 7 -29.19 56.11 13.57
N LEU A 8 -28.28 56.37 12.60
CA LEU A 8 -28.32 57.36 11.50
C LEU A 8 -27.93 58.83 11.81
N PRO A 9 -27.61 59.70 10.81
CA PRO A 9 -26.96 59.50 9.48
C PRO A 9 -26.12 60.70 8.91
N LEU A 10 -25.51 60.54 7.70
CA LEU A 10 -25.28 61.51 6.56
C LEU A 10 -24.40 62.78 6.83
N LEU A 11 -23.55 63.40 5.97
CA LEU A 11 -23.30 63.44 4.51
C LEU A 11 -22.03 64.34 4.20
N PRO A 12 -21.67 64.76 2.95
CA PRO A 12 -20.30 64.77 2.40
C PRO A 12 -19.76 66.15 1.92
N ALA A 13 -18.59 66.17 1.26
CA ALA A 13 -18.15 67.13 0.21
C ALA A 13 -16.89 66.52 -0.48
N ASP A 14 -16.80 66.18 -1.77
CA ASP A 14 -17.02 66.88 -3.06
C ASP A 14 -15.82 67.72 -3.57
N ALA A 15 -15.55 67.53 -4.87
CA ALA A 15 -14.74 68.29 -5.84
C ALA A 15 -13.40 67.70 -6.35
N GLY A 16 -13.43 67.27 -7.63
CA GLY A 16 -12.31 66.79 -8.49
C GLY A 16 -11.41 67.91 -9.06
N PRO A 17 -10.78 67.79 -10.27
CA PRO A 17 -11.37 67.20 -11.49
C PRO A 17 -10.47 66.28 -12.34
N ASP A 18 -11.14 65.68 -13.33
CA ASP A 18 -10.68 64.85 -14.45
C ASP A 18 -9.67 65.50 -15.40
N LEU A 19 -8.81 64.67 -16.00
CA LEU A 19 -8.34 64.88 -17.37
C LEU A 19 -8.36 63.54 -18.14
N ASP A 20 -9.22 63.55 -19.15
CA ASP A 20 -9.41 62.58 -20.22
C ASP A 20 -8.45 62.92 -21.38
N ALA A 21 -7.76 61.91 -21.93
CA ALA A 21 -7.26 61.90 -23.31
C ALA A 21 -6.76 60.49 -23.66
N GLY A 22 -7.38 59.91 -24.69
CA GLY A 22 -7.29 58.51 -25.05
C GLY A 22 -6.06 58.06 -25.88
N PRO A 23 -6.20 56.97 -26.67
CA PRO A 23 -5.13 56.02 -26.95
C PRO A 23 -4.53 56.16 -28.35
N ASP A 24 -3.29 55.69 -28.58
CA ASP A 24 -2.95 54.86 -29.76
C ASP A 24 -1.52 54.26 -29.75
N ALA A 25 -1.45 53.05 -30.33
CA ALA A 25 -0.39 52.37 -31.09
C ALA A 25 1.10 52.35 -30.68
N GLY A 26 1.66 51.12 -30.63
CA GLY A 26 3.02 50.86 -31.15
C GLY A 26 3.81 49.74 -30.47
N PRO A 27 4.22 48.66 -31.19
CA PRO A 27 4.86 47.48 -30.62
C PRO A 27 6.41 47.51 -30.65
N ASP A 28 6.99 46.46 -30.05
CA ASP A 28 8.36 45.95 -30.17
C ASP A 28 9.48 46.58 -29.32
N ALA A 29 10.00 45.79 -28.38
CA ALA A 29 11.40 45.34 -28.33
C ALA A 29 11.66 44.66 -26.99
N GLY A 30 12.07 43.39 -27.05
CA GLY A 30 12.28 42.55 -25.88
C GLY A 30 13.41 43.00 -24.97
N LEU A 31 13.44 42.40 -23.79
CA LEU A 31 14.65 42.11 -23.04
C LEU A 31 14.34 41.00 -22.03
N ASP A 32 15.09 39.92 -22.17
CA ASP A 32 15.29 38.86 -21.19
C ASP A 32 15.49 39.43 -19.79
N ALA A 33 14.57 39.10 -18.88
CA ALA A 33 14.83 39.10 -17.46
C ALA A 33 14.16 37.84 -16.89
N GLY A 34 15.02 36.89 -16.52
CA GLY A 34 14.70 35.52 -16.18
C GLY A 34 13.42 35.35 -15.37
N LEU A 35 12.51 34.57 -15.95
CA LEU A 35 11.59 33.75 -15.16
C LEU A 35 12.45 32.86 -14.26
N VAL A 36 12.65 33.32 -13.03
CA VAL A 36 12.86 32.42 -11.90
C VAL A 36 11.63 31.53 -11.88
N ALA A 37 11.80 30.34 -12.44
CA ALA A 37 10.88 29.23 -12.27
C ALA A 37 10.71 29.07 -10.76
N SER A 38 9.59 29.60 -10.25
CA SER A 38 9.12 29.29 -8.92
C SER A 38 9.06 27.78 -8.88
N ALA A 39 9.91 27.17 -8.05
CA ALA A 39 9.90 25.75 -7.79
C ALA A 39 8.45 25.38 -7.52
N SER A 40 7.85 24.65 -8.46
CA SER A 40 6.49 24.22 -8.35
C SER A 40 6.41 23.35 -7.10
N ASP A 41 5.63 23.83 -6.15
CA ASP A 41 5.14 23.15 -4.96
C ASP A 41 4.24 21.97 -5.37
N ALA A 42 4.79 21.07 -6.19
CA ALA A 42 4.16 19.82 -6.56
C ALA A 42 4.39 18.86 -5.39
N GLY A 43 3.60 19.05 -4.33
CA GLY A 43 3.60 18.17 -3.16
C GLY A 43 3.53 16.70 -3.58
N ALA A 44 4.18 15.83 -2.79
CA ALA A 44 4.27 14.40 -3.08
C ALA A 44 2.89 13.78 -3.42
N PRO A 45 2.82 12.87 -4.41
CA PRO A 45 1.57 12.36 -4.95
C PRO A 45 0.76 11.59 -3.91
N LYS A 46 -0.55 11.78 -3.94
CA LYS A 46 -1.50 11.11 -3.04
C LYS A 46 -1.57 9.61 -3.29
N VAL A 47 -1.44 8.81 -2.24
CA VAL A 47 -1.55 7.35 -2.32
C VAL A 47 -3.01 6.92 -2.13
N LYS A 48 -3.60 6.36 -3.19
CA LYS A 48 -4.97 5.80 -3.13
C LYS A 48 -5.00 4.53 -2.28
N GLU A 49 -6.07 4.32 -1.51
CA GLU A 49 -6.24 3.11 -0.70
C GLU A 49 -6.32 1.82 -1.54
N PRO A 50 -5.84 0.68 -1.00
CA PRO A 50 -5.93 -0.63 -1.66
C PRO A 50 -7.34 -0.99 -2.11
N LEU A 51 -8.36 -0.81 -1.27
CA LEU A 51 -9.75 -1.14 -1.63
C LEU A 51 -10.27 -0.29 -2.80
N ASN A 52 -9.99 1.00 -2.81
CA ASN A 52 -10.34 1.88 -3.92
C ASN A 52 -9.62 1.50 -5.22
N GLN A 53 -8.43 0.91 -5.12
CA GLN A 53 -7.68 0.40 -6.28
C GLN A 53 -8.12 -1.00 -6.70
N ALA A 54 -8.62 -1.83 -5.78
CA ALA A 54 -9.00 -3.21 -6.08
C ALA A 54 -10.28 -3.32 -6.91
N GLY A 55 -11.22 -2.36 -6.80
CA GLY A 55 -12.49 -2.40 -7.54
C GLY A 55 -13.50 -3.36 -6.90
N GLY A 56 -14.05 -4.31 -7.68
CA GLY A 56 -15.12 -5.21 -7.21
C GLY A 56 -14.79 -6.02 -5.93
N PRO A 57 -13.60 -6.62 -5.81
CA PRO A 57 -13.13 -7.33 -4.61
C PRO A 57 -13.21 -6.54 -3.31
N ALA A 58 -13.20 -5.19 -3.37
CA ALA A 58 -13.29 -4.36 -2.18
C ALA A 58 -14.57 -4.59 -1.36
N GLN A 59 -15.64 -5.06 -2.01
CA GLN A 59 -16.93 -5.33 -1.36
C GLN A 59 -16.92 -6.53 -0.41
N LEU A 60 -15.87 -7.37 -0.47
CA LEU A 60 -15.69 -8.52 0.41
C LEU A 60 -14.84 -8.20 1.63
N ALA A 61 -14.09 -7.09 1.58
CA ALA A 61 -13.42 -6.60 2.78
C ALA A 61 -14.50 -6.17 3.79
N GLY A 62 -14.28 -6.48 5.08
CA GLY A 62 -15.15 -5.98 6.15
C GLY A 62 -15.27 -4.45 6.12
N LYS A 63 -16.23 -3.88 6.86
CA LYS A 63 -16.54 -2.43 6.77
C LYS A 63 -15.31 -1.52 6.91
N ASP A 64 -14.34 -1.87 7.77
CA ASP A 64 -13.11 -1.09 7.97
C ASP A 64 -11.93 -2.00 8.36
N PRO A 65 -11.20 -2.59 7.41
CA PRO A 65 -10.05 -3.42 7.73
C PRO A 65 -8.87 -2.53 8.15
N ASN A 66 -8.29 -2.80 9.31
CA ASN A 66 -7.12 -2.07 9.81
C ASN A 66 -5.88 -2.27 8.94
N VAL A 67 -5.78 -3.40 8.22
CA VAL A 67 -4.67 -3.68 7.33
C VAL A 67 -5.21 -4.13 5.98
N GLN A 68 -4.70 -3.49 4.92
CA GLN A 68 -5.06 -3.77 3.54
C GLN A 68 -3.79 -3.84 2.70
N ILE A 69 -3.70 -4.85 1.84
CA ILE A 69 -2.62 -4.99 0.87
C ILE A 69 -3.23 -5.33 -0.48
N LEU A 70 -2.90 -4.55 -1.51
CA LEU A 70 -3.15 -4.90 -2.91
C LEU A 70 -1.81 -5.14 -3.59
N ILE A 71 -1.67 -6.28 -4.25
CA ILE A 71 -0.52 -6.63 -5.07
C ILE A 71 -1.02 -6.92 -6.48
N ALA A 72 -0.50 -6.21 -7.47
CA ALA A 72 -0.76 -6.44 -8.88
C ALA A 72 0.46 -7.17 -9.49
N GLY A 73 0.39 -8.50 -9.49
CA GLY A 73 1.45 -9.39 -9.95
C GLY A 73 1.71 -9.27 -11.45
N ASP A 74 0.71 -8.93 -12.25
CA ASP A 74 0.84 -8.59 -13.67
C ASP A 74 1.85 -7.45 -13.93
N ARG A 75 1.96 -6.48 -13.00
CA ARG A 75 2.88 -5.33 -13.09
C ARG A 75 4.31 -5.66 -12.66
N ILE A 76 4.52 -6.72 -11.88
CA ILE A 76 5.84 -7.02 -11.28
C ILE A 76 6.40 -8.39 -11.64
N ARG A 77 5.68 -9.25 -12.36
CA ARG A 77 6.17 -10.61 -12.69
C ARG A 77 7.46 -10.65 -13.50
N SER A 78 7.70 -9.64 -14.32
CA SER A 78 8.93 -9.47 -15.10
C SER A 78 9.91 -8.49 -14.44
N HIS A 79 9.58 -7.97 -13.25
CA HIS A 79 10.36 -6.99 -12.51
C HIS A 79 11.10 -7.65 -11.35
N ALA A 80 12.23 -7.09 -10.90
CA ALA A 80 12.97 -7.65 -9.76
C ALA A 80 12.16 -7.65 -8.45
N LEU A 81 11.15 -6.77 -8.35
CA LEU A 81 10.16 -6.80 -7.27
C LEU A 81 9.46 -8.15 -7.18
N GLY A 82 9.11 -8.75 -8.32
CA GLY A 82 8.28 -9.95 -8.37
C GLY A 82 8.93 -11.13 -7.66
N GLU A 83 10.21 -11.40 -7.94
CA GLU A 83 10.92 -12.52 -7.29
C GLU A 83 11.01 -12.33 -5.77
N GLY A 84 11.43 -11.14 -5.32
CA GLY A 84 11.58 -10.84 -3.90
C GLY A 84 10.24 -10.90 -3.16
N PHE A 85 9.19 -10.30 -3.71
CA PHE A 85 7.85 -10.34 -3.09
C PHE A 85 7.27 -11.76 -3.09
N GLY A 86 7.51 -12.55 -4.14
CA GLY A 86 7.09 -13.95 -4.19
C GLY A 86 7.70 -14.77 -3.04
N LYS A 87 8.99 -14.58 -2.75
CA LYS A 87 9.67 -15.24 -1.62
C LYS A 87 9.10 -14.78 -0.28
N ILE A 88 8.88 -13.48 -0.09
CA ILE A 88 8.29 -12.93 1.13
C ILE A 88 6.89 -13.52 1.35
N LEU A 89 6.02 -13.51 0.34
CA LEU A 89 4.67 -14.06 0.45
C LEU A 89 4.68 -15.54 0.86
N ARG A 90 5.55 -16.36 0.26
CA ARG A 90 5.70 -17.78 0.64
C ARG A 90 6.28 -17.99 2.05
N SER A 91 6.98 -16.99 2.60
CA SER A 91 7.57 -17.07 3.95
C SER A 91 6.58 -16.76 5.08
N ILE A 92 5.48 -16.06 4.75
CA ILE A 92 4.45 -15.70 5.73
C ILE A 92 3.66 -16.97 6.09
N PRO A 93 3.57 -17.38 7.37
CA PRO A 93 2.94 -18.64 7.78
C PRO A 93 1.51 -18.84 7.23
N GLU A 94 0.72 -17.77 7.24
CA GLU A 94 -0.65 -17.71 6.74
C GLU A 94 -0.75 -18.14 5.26
N TRP A 95 0.19 -17.67 4.44
CA TRP A 95 0.25 -17.90 3.00
C TRP A 95 1.03 -19.16 2.65
N LYS A 96 2.01 -19.54 3.48
CA LYS A 96 2.80 -20.75 3.29
C LYS A 96 1.89 -21.96 3.18
N GLY A 97 0.90 -22.11 4.07
CA GLY A 97 -0.05 -23.22 4.01
C GLY A 97 -0.87 -23.28 2.72
N PHE A 98 -1.14 -22.12 2.10
CA PHE A 98 -1.85 -22.04 0.83
C PHE A 98 -0.95 -22.46 -0.35
N PHE A 99 0.26 -21.88 -0.44
CA PHE A 99 1.15 -22.12 -1.57
C PHE A 99 1.97 -23.42 -1.44
N GLN A 100 2.09 -23.97 -0.24
CA GLN A 100 2.83 -25.20 0.03
C GLN A 100 2.24 -26.37 -0.77
N ASP A 101 3.14 -27.07 -1.47
CA ASP A 101 2.85 -28.24 -2.30
C ASP A 101 1.86 -27.95 -3.44
N THR A 102 1.68 -26.67 -3.79
CA THR A 102 0.95 -26.25 -4.99
C THR A 102 1.93 -25.80 -6.07
N SER A 103 1.54 -25.93 -7.33
CA SER A 103 2.31 -25.38 -8.45
C SER A 103 2.09 -23.87 -8.66
N ILE A 104 1.32 -23.21 -7.78
CA ILE A 104 0.91 -21.82 -7.96
C ILE A 104 1.98 -20.88 -7.43
N ASP A 105 2.47 -20.01 -8.30
CA ASP A 105 3.35 -18.91 -7.95
C ASP A 105 2.53 -17.64 -7.62
N PRO A 106 2.70 -17.03 -6.43
CA PRO A 106 1.90 -15.89 -5.99
C PRO A 106 2.05 -14.62 -6.85
N ILE A 107 3.06 -14.55 -7.73
CA ILE A 107 3.34 -13.38 -8.57
C ILE A 107 3.17 -13.69 -10.05
N LYS A 108 3.66 -14.85 -10.52
CA LYS A 108 3.56 -15.22 -11.93
C LYS A 108 2.15 -15.67 -12.31
N ASP A 109 1.49 -16.41 -11.42
CA ASP A 109 0.21 -17.06 -11.70
C ASP A 109 -1.00 -16.25 -11.22
N LEU A 110 -0.76 -15.19 -10.44
CA LEU A 110 -1.78 -14.26 -9.95
C LEU A 110 -1.56 -12.88 -10.58
N ASP A 111 -2.59 -12.36 -11.25
CA ASP A 111 -2.59 -11.00 -11.79
C ASP A 111 -2.79 -9.98 -10.68
N HIS A 112 -3.73 -10.23 -9.76
CA HIS A 112 -4.02 -9.34 -8.63
C HIS A 112 -4.30 -10.14 -7.37
N MET A 113 -3.88 -9.61 -6.21
CA MET A 113 -4.18 -10.16 -4.90
C MET A 113 -4.55 -9.03 -3.94
N LEU A 114 -5.76 -9.07 -3.40
CA LEU A 114 -6.21 -8.20 -2.32
C LEU A 114 -6.27 -8.99 -1.01
N LEU A 115 -5.61 -8.47 0.00
CA LEU A 115 -5.63 -8.97 1.37
C LEU A 115 -6.23 -7.89 2.27
N ALA A 116 -7.22 -8.23 3.08
CA ALA A 116 -7.84 -7.28 3.99
C ALA A 116 -8.22 -7.95 5.32
N GLY A 117 -7.95 -7.30 6.44
CA GLY A 117 -8.35 -7.82 7.75
C GLY A 117 -8.05 -6.88 8.91
N PRO A 118 -8.49 -7.24 10.13
CA PRO A 118 -8.26 -6.43 11.33
C PRO A 118 -6.79 -6.47 11.79
N ARG A 119 -6.06 -7.53 11.45
CA ARG A 119 -4.62 -7.70 11.66
C ARG A 119 -4.11 -8.88 10.85
N PHE A 120 -2.83 -8.87 10.49
CA PHE A 120 -2.16 -10.00 9.80
C PHE A 120 -1.19 -10.78 10.70
N LYS A 121 -1.03 -10.38 11.97
CA LYS A 121 -0.13 -11.05 12.91
C LYS A 121 -0.92 -11.57 14.10
N GLY A 122 -0.66 -12.82 14.47
CA GLY A 122 -1.19 -13.47 15.67
C GLY A 122 -2.54 -14.15 15.43
N ASP A 123 -3.57 -13.37 15.08
CA ASP A 123 -4.88 -13.90 14.71
C ASP A 123 -5.24 -13.44 13.28
N SER A 124 -5.03 -14.35 12.33
CA SER A 124 -5.33 -14.13 10.92
C SER A 124 -6.75 -14.58 10.56
N SER A 125 -7.54 -15.15 11.48
CA SER A 125 -8.82 -15.84 11.20
C SER A 125 -9.87 -14.99 10.47
N ASN A 126 -9.75 -13.68 10.60
CA ASN A 126 -10.66 -12.68 10.03
C ASN A 126 -10.11 -12.02 8.75
N VAL A 127 -9.01 -12.53 8.20
CA VAL A 127 -8.46 -12.05 6.92
C VAL A 127 -9.29 -12.58 5.75
N VAL A 128 -9.63 -11.68 4.83
CA VAL A 128 -10.20 -11.98 3.52
C VAL A 128 -9.08 -11.88 2.48
N ALA A 129 -9.02 -12.85 1.58
CA ALA A 129 -8.16 -12.83 0.41
C ALA A 129 -8.99 -12.91 -0.86
N VAL A 130 -8.65 -12.12 -1.85
CA VAL A 130 -9.22 -12.23 -3.19
C VAL A 130 -8.08 -12.23 -4.18
N MET A 131 -8.04 -13.20 -5.08
CA MET A 131 -6.97 -13.40 -6.04
C MET A 131 -7.56 -13.51 -7.45
N ASP A 132 -7.10 -12.68 -8.37
CA ASP A 132 -7.28 -12.82 -9.82
C ASP A 132 -6.15 -13.68 -10.34
N TYR A 133 -6.46 -14.89 -10.82
CA TYR A 133 -5.48 -15.82 -11.35
C TYR A 133 -5.46 -15.79 -12.88
N ASN A 134 -4.33 -16.17 -13.47
CA ASN A 134 -4.20 -16.30 -14.93
C ASN A 134 -3.90 -17.73 -15.38
N ARG A 135 -4.14 -18.69 -14.48
CA ARG A 135 -3.99 -20.12 -14.73
C ARG A 135 -5.31 -20.77 -15.16
N PRO A 136 -5.24 -21.91 -15.86
CA PRO A 136 -6.43 -22.73 -16.09
C PRO A 136 -7.13 -23.08 -14.78
N ASP A 137 -8.47 -23.01 -14.76
CA ASP A 137 -9.29 -23.29 -13.57
C ASP A 137 -8.99 -24.63 -12.91
N LYS A 138 -8.67 -25.64 -13.73
CA LYS A 138 -8.31 -26.99 -13.26
C LYS A 138 -7.09 -26.99 -12.35
N ASP A 139 -6.11 -26.11 -12.60
CA ASP A 139 -4.87 -26.03 -11.84
C ASP A 139 -5.15 -25.37 -10.48
N ILE A 140 -5.96 -24.29 -10.48
CA ILE A 140 -6.37 -23.60 -9.25
C ILE A 140 -7.25 -24.51 -8.40
N ARG A 141 -8.18 -25.23 -9.02
CA ARG A 141 -9.02 -26.22 -8.33
C ARG A 141 -8.17 -27.33 -7.71
N ALA A 142 -7.17 -27.85 -8.44
CA ALA A 142 -6.26 -28.85 -7.91
C ALA A 142 -5.44 -28.33 -6.71
N ALA A 143 -5.01 -27.06 -6.74
CA ALA A 143 -4.36 -26.43 -5.60
C ALA A 143 -5.29 -26.36 -4.37
N VAL A 144 -6.55 -25.94 -4.56
CA VAL A 144 -7.57 -25.95 -3.49
C VAL A 144 -7.83 -27.37 -2.98
N GLU A 145 -7.95 -28.36 -3.87
CA GLU A 145 -8.13 -29.77 -3.50
C GLU A 145 -6.97 -30.29 -2.63
N GLY A 146 -5.73 -29.93 -2.97
CA GLY A 146 -4.57 -30.26 -2.16
C GLY A 146 -4.67 -29.72 -0.73
N ILE A 147 -5.14 -28.47 -0.58
CA ILE A 147 -5.37 -27.87 0.75
C ILE A 147 -6.48 -28.62 1.49
N VAL A 148 -7.62 -28.86 0.82
CA VAL A 148 -8.78 -29.56 1.38
C VAL A 148 -8.37 -30.94 1.88
N THR A 149 -7.64 -31.72 1.07
CA THR A 149 -7.18 -33.06 1.43
C THR A 149 -6.24 -33.02 2.63
N ARG A 150 -5.19 -32.18 2.61
CA ARG A 150 -4.22 -32.10 3.72
C ARG A 150 -4.83 -31.64 5.03
N ALA A 151 -5.79 -30.72 4.96
CA ALA A 151 -6.44 -30.16 6.14
C ALA A 151 -7.67 -30.96 6.59
N ASN A 152 -7.95 -32.11 5.97
CA ASN A 152 -9.17 -32.90 6.18
C ASN A 152 -10.44 -32.04 6.08
N GLY A 153 -10.45 -31.14 5.10
CA GLY A 153 -11.56 -30.25 4.77
C GLY A 153 -12.63 -30.96 3.94
N THR A 154 -13.66 -30.20 3.55
CA THR A 154 -14.78 -30.70 2.76
C THR A 154 -15.25 -29.69 1.73
N TRP A 155 -15.68 -30.17 0.56
CA TRP A 155 -16.40 -29.33 -0.40
C TRP A 155 -17.81 -29.03 0.12
N ILE A 156 -18.24 -27.78 -0.01
CA ILE A 156 -19.58 -27.33 0.38
C ILE A 156 -20.55 -27.76 -0.71
N LYS A 157 -21.48 -28.66 -0.38
CA LYS A 157 -22.56 -29.07 -1.28
C LYS A 157 -23.52 -27.89 -1.52
N ASP A 158 -24.01 -27.77 -2.75
CA ASP A 158 -25.01 -26.77 -3.14
C ASP A 158 -24.60 -25.29 -2.92
N ALA A 159 -23.31 -25.03 -2.77
CA ALA A 159 -22.80 -23.67 -2.71
C ALA A 159 -23.08 -22.93 -4.04
N PRO A 160 -23.38 -21.62 -3.99
CA PRO A 160 -23.70 -20.85 -5.20
C PRO A 160 -22.54 -20.77 -6.19
N VAL A 161 -21.30 -20.99 -5.72
CA VAL A 161 -20.08 -21.18 -6.50
C VAL A 161 -19.31 -22.37 -5.94
N PRO A 162 -18.45 -23.04 -6.71
CA PRO A 162 -17.62 -24.13 -6.18
C PRO A 162 -16.80 -23.64 -4.99
N ALA A 163 -17.04 -24.22 -3.81
CA ALA A 163 -16.42 -23.77 -2.58
C ALA A 163 -16.09 -24.95 -1.65
N ALA A 164 -15.01 -24.81 -0.88
CA ALA A 164 -14.58 -25.79 0.11
C ALA A 164 -14.28 -25.14 1.45
N LYS A 165 -14.53 -25.87 2.54
CA LYS A 165 -14.13 -25.53 3.90
C LYS A 165 -12.90 -26.33 4.28
N ALA A 166 -11.84 -25.65 4.71
CA ALA A 166 -10.63 -26.29 5.18
C ALA A 166 -9.91 -25.39 6.20
N LYS A 167 -9.05 -25.99 7.04
CA LYS A 167 -8.21 -25.22 7.96
C LYS A 167 -6.97 -24.68 7.26
N ALA A 168 -6.70 -23.39 7.47
CA ALA A 168 -5.45 -22.74 7.09
C ALA A 168 -5.01 -21.79 8.22
N ASP A 169 -3.75 -21.92 8.64
CA ASP A 169 -3.17 -21.19 9.77
C ASP A 169 -4.04 -21.24 11.05
N LYS A 170 -4.39 -22.48 11.46
CA LYS A 170 -5.20 -22.78 12.65
C LYS A 170 -6.66 -22.28 12.63
N ALA A 171 -7.07 -21.56 11.58
CA ALA A 171 -8.44 -21.07 11.41
C ALA A 171 -9.18 -21.80 10.28
N GLU A 172 -10.49 -21.98 10.43
CA GLU A 172 -11.34 -22.48 9.35
C GLU A 172 -11.59 -21.40 8.30
N ARG A 173 -11.44 -21.78 7.03
CA ARG A 173 -11.58 -20.90 5.87
C ARG A 173 -12.51 -21.51 4.85
N ILE A 174 -13.12 -20.64 4.06
CA ILE A 174 -13.85 -21.01 2.85
C ILE A 174 -13.00 -20.59 1.64
N PHE A 175 -12.66 -21.55 0.79
CA PHE A 175 -11.99 -21.36 -0.49
C PHE A 175 -13.06 -21.43 -1.57
N ALA A 176 -13.37 -20.31 -2.20
CA ALA A 176 -14.42 -20.20 -3.22
C ALA A 176 -13.83 -19.83 -4.58
N LEU A 177 -14.14 -20.64 -5.59
CA LEU A 177 -13.71 -20.44 -6.97
C LEU A 177 -14.82 -19.72 -7.73
N VAL A 178 -14.46 -18.70 -8.51
CA VAL A 178 -15.35 -17.99 -9.44
C VAL A 178 -14.74 -18.07 -10.85
N PRO A 179 -14.86 -19.23 -11.53
CA PRO A 179 -14.18 -19.51 -12.81
C PRO A 179 -14.45 -18.45 -13.89
N GLU A 180 -15.70 -18.01 -14.02
CA GLU A 180 -16.12 -16.99 -15.00
C GLU A 180 -15.37 -15.65 -14.90
N LYS A 181 -14.67 -15.41 -13.78
CA LYS A 181 -13.92 -14.19 -13.49
C LYS A 181 -12.47 -14.45 -13.14
N ASN A 182 -12.02 -15.71 -13.23
CA ASN A 182 -10.71 -16.16 -12.78
C ASN A 182 -10.40 -15.77 -11.33
N LEU A 183 -11.38 -15.83 -10.42
CA LEU A 183 -11.16 -15.45 -9.02
C LEU A 183 -11.09 -16.65 -8.09
N LEU A 184 -10.13 -16.61 -7.18
CA LEU A 184 -10.11 -17.39 -5.95
C LEU A 184 -10.34 -16.45 -4.77
N VAL A 185 -11.35 -16.77 -3.97
CA VAL A 185 -11.73 -15.99 -2.78
C VAL A 185 -11.54 -16.85 -1.55
N ILE A 186 -10.79 -16.33 -0.56
CA ILE A 186 -10.61 -16.96 0.73
C ILE A 186 -11.33 -16.11 1.78
N LEU A 187 -12.35 -16.70 2.41
CA LEU A 187 -13.18 -16.05 3.42
C LEU A 187 -12.97 -16.71 4.79
N PRO A 188 -13.13 -15.96 5.90
CA PRO A 188 -13.39 -16.55 7.21
C PRO A 188 -14.62 -17.47 7.14
N ALA A 189 -14.61 -18.60 7.85
CA ALA A 189 -15.74 -19.55 7.81
C ALA A 189 -17.09 -18.92 8.20
N LYS A 190 -17.09 -17.94 9.11
CA LYS A 190 -18.29 -17.19 9.52
C LYS A 190 -18.91 -16.31 8.41
N GLU A 191 -18.18 -16.05 7.33
CA GLU A 191 -18.61 -15.20 6.22
C GLU A 191 -19.20 -16.02 5.04
N GLU A 192 -19.65 -17.26 5.28
CA GLU A 192 -20.24 -18.13 4.24
C GLU A 192 -21.40 -17.46 3.48
N ALA A 193 -22.17 -16.60 4.15
CA ALA A 193 -23.24 -15.84 3.52
C ALA A 193 -22.76 -14.95 2.36
N GLN A 194 -21.47 -14.57 2.34
CA GLN A 194 -20.88 -13.77 1.26
C GLN A 194 -20.73 -14.57 -0.05
N LEU A 195 -20.77 -15.91 -0.03
CA LEU A 195 -20.69 -16.74 -1.23
C LEU A 195 -21.74 -16.35 -2.28
N LYS A 196 -22.93 -15.95 -1.83
CA LYS A 196 -24.03 -15.51 -2.70
C LYS A 196 -23.69 -14.25 -3.50
N LYS A 197 -22.77 -13.42 -3.02
CA LYS A 197 -22.37 -12.16 -3.66
C LYS A 197 -21.30 -12.37 -4.74
N LEU A 198 -20.56 -13.48 -4.70
CA LEU A 198 -19.40 -13.71 -5.57
C LEU A 198 -19.75 -13.75 -7.06
N LYS A 199 -20.92 -14.32 -7.40
CA LYS A 199 -21.43 -14.33 -8.78
C LYS A 199 -21.77 -12.95 -9.32
N ALA A 200 -22.19 -12.00 -8.47
CA ALA A 200 -22.51 -10.63 -8.89
C ALA A 200 -21.31 -9.67 -8.78
N MET A 201 -20.24 -10.07 -8.09
CA MET A 201 -19.08 -9.22 -7.82
C MET A 201 -18.35 -8.83 -9.12
N LYS A 202 -17.96 -7.57 -9.27
CA LYS A 202 -17.12 -7.15 -10.40
C LYS A 202 -15.69 -7.70 -10.26
N ALA A 203 -14.97 -7.78 -11.37
CA ALA A 203 -13.56 -8.14 -11.37
C ALA A 203 -12.68 -7.03 -10.71
N PHE A 204 -11.38 -7.30 -10.61
CA PHE A 204 -10.40 -6.31 -10.19
C PHE A 204 -10.35 -5.12 -11.15
N SER A 205 -10.09 -3.92 -10.60
CA SER A 205 -9.71 -2.79 -11.44
C SER A 205 -8.25 -2.91 -11.87
N LYS A 206 -7.99 -2.78 -13.17
CA LYS A 206 -6.64 -2.85 -13.76
C LYS A 206 -6.06 -1.49 -14.16
N SER A 207 -6.71 -0.39 -13.76
CA SER A 207 -6.41 0.97 -14.27
C SER A 207 -5.24 1.69 -13.57
N SER A 208 -4.75 1.16 -12.44
CA SER A 208 -3.67 1.80 -11.68
C SER A 208 -2.30 1.35 -12.22
N PRO A 209 -1.26 2.19 -12.27
CA PRO A 209 0.10 1.74 -12.54
C PRO A 209 0.80 1.18 -11.29
N VAL A 210 0.23 1.38 -10.09
CA VAL A 210 0.85 1.02 -8.81
C VAL A 210 0.84 -0.50 -8.65
N ALA A 211 1.99 -1.14 -8.47
CA ALA A 211 2.06 -2.58 -8.30
C ALA A 211 1.71 -3.06 -6.90
N ILE A 212 2.06 -2.28 -5.87
CA ILE A 212 1.84 -2.68 -4.48
C ILE A 212 1.28 -1.51 -3.72
N VAL A 213 0.20 -1.75 -2.97
CA VAL A 213 -0.42 -0.75 -2.12
C VAL A 213 -0.63 -1.37 -0.76
N ILE A 214 -0.12 -0.71 0.27
CA ILE A 214 -0.33 -1.09 1.67
C ILE A 214 -1.06 0.05 2.36
N SER A 215 -2.09 -0.26 3.13
CA SER A 215 -2.77 0.69 4.02
C SER A 215 -2.89 0.08 5.40
N MET A 216 -2.65 0.88 6.42
CA MET A 216 -2.61 0.44 7.80
C MET A 216 -3.13 1.51 8.75
N VAL A 217 -4.05 1.14 9.64
CA VAL A 217 -4.52 1.96 10.75
C VAL A 217 -3.61 1.74 11.96
N THR A 218 -3.25 2.83 12.64
CA THR A 218 -2.35 2.83 13.81
C THR A 218 -1.05 2.05 13.58
N PRO A 219 -0.21 2.50 12.62
CA PRO A 219 0.97 1.75 12.17
C PRO A 219 2.06 1.59 13.26
N SER A 220 2.07 2.44 14.28
CA SER A 220 3.03 2.33 15.40
C SER A 220 3.01 0.96 16.10
N ARG A 221 1.84 0.31 16.18
CA ARG A 221 1.68 -0.98 16.88
C ARG A 221 2.46 -2.12 16.22
N PRO A 222 2.25 -2.44 14.93
CA PRO A 222 2.99 -3.52 14.26
C PRO A 222 4.47 -3.19 14.02
N PHE A 223 4.86 -1.91 13.99
CA PHE A 223 6.25 -1.49 13.79
C PHE A 223 7.03 -1.22 15.07
N LYS A 224 6.41 -1.36 16.25
CA LYS A 224 7.06 -1.13 17.55
C LYS A 224 8.36 -1.93 17.68
N GLY A 225 9.47 -1.22 17.90
CA GLY A 225 10.81 -1.80 18.04
C GLY A 225 11.46 -2.25 16.72
N ILE A 226 10.85 -1.95 15.57
CA ILE A 226 11.37 -2.28 14.23
C ILE A 226 11.69 -1.00 13.47
N LEU A 227 10.69 -0.12 13.37
CA LEU A 227 10.81 1.18 12.73
C LEU A 227 10.24 2.23 13.67
N PRO A 228 10.87 3.42 13.74
CA PRO A 228 10.40 4.53 14.58
C PRO A 228 9.18 5.20 13.94
N VAL A 229 8.04 4.51 13.95
CA VAL A 229 6.77 5.03 13.46
C VAL A 229 6.07 5.79 14.60
N PRO A 230 5.76 7.09 14.44
CA PRO A 230 5.09 7.88 15.47
C PRO A 230 3.78 7.26 15.96
N GLU A 231 3.55 7.32 17.28
CA GLU A 231 2.33 6.77 17.89
C GLU A 231 1.07 7.54 17.54
N THR A 232 1.22 8.82 17.16
CA THR A 232 0.14 9.73 16.78
C THR A 232 -0.39 9.50 15.37
N PHE A 233 0.34 8.74 14.53
CA PHE A 233 -0.12 8.39 13.19
C PHE A 233 -1.41 7.58 13.27
N LYS A 234 -2.48 8.16 12.72
CA LYS A 234 -3.80 7.54 12.62
C LYS A 234 -3.80 6.43 11.58
N TRP A 235 -3.15 6.66 10.45
CA TRP A 235 -2.96 5.67 9.39
C TRP A 235 -1.69 5.95 8.58
N LEU A 236 -1.21 4.93 7.87
CA LEU A 236 -0.12 5.00 6.90
C LEU A 236 -0.50 4.24 5.63
N ARG A 237 -0.12 4.81 4.49
CA ARG A 237 -0.27 4.24 3.16
C ARG A 237 1.06 4.27 2.43
N MET A 238 1.33 3.21 1.70
CA MET A 238 2.50 3.08 0.84
C MET A 238 2.07 2.56 -0.52
N GLY A 239 2.50 3.22 -1.59
CA GLY A 239 2.36 2.76 -2.97
C GLY A 239 3.73 2.47 -3.56
N VAL A 240 3.87 1.38 -4.30
CA VAL A 240 5.09 1.04 -5.05
C VAL A 240 4.73 0.90 -6.52
N THR A 241 5.34 1.74 -7.35
CA THR A 241 5.17 1.74 -8.80
C THR A 241 6.48 1.30 -9.44
N PRO A 242 6.52 0.15 -10.15
CA PRO A 242 7.73 -0.29 -10.84
C PRO A 242 8.07 0.67 -11.97
N THR A 243 9.35 0.86 -12.22
CA THR A 243 9.89 1.65 -13.34
C THR A 243 10.92 0.81 -14.09
N GLY A 244 11.33 1.22 -15.29
CA GLY A 244 12.35 0.49 -16.05
C GLY A 244 13.70 0.39 -15.32
N GLU A 245 14.01 1.38 -14.46
CA GLU A 245 15.28 1.49 -13.76
C GLU A 245 15.21 1.05 -12.28
N GLY A 246 14.01 0.71 -11.78
CA GLY A 246 13.78 0.33 -10.39
C GLY A 246 12.33 0.54 -9.96
N ALA A 247 12.07 1.36 -8.94
CA ALA A 247 10.72 1.63 -8.48
C ALA A 247 10.58 3.02 -7.85
N THR A 248 9.39 3.60 -7.94
CA THR A 248 9.00 4.76 -7.13
C THR A 248 8.14 4.28 -5.97
N VAL A 249 8.51 4.69 -4.75
CA VAL A 249 7.76 4.43 -3.52
C VAL A 249 7.17 5.75 -3.04
N SER A 250 5.85 5.80 -2.92
CA SER A 250 5.13 6.94 -2.37
C SER A 250 4.59 6.57 -0.99
N LEU A 251 4.84 7.41 0.00
CA LEU A 251 4.42 7.25 1.38
C LEU A 251 3.50 8.40 1.76
N GLU A 252 2.40 8.10 2.43
CA GLU A 252 1.48 9.07 2.99
C GLU A 252 0.99 8.57 4.35
N ALA A 253 1.05 9.41 5.38
CA ALA A 253 0.52 9.10 6.70
C ALA A 253 -0.29 10.29 7.22
N ALA A 254 -1.39 10.02 7.94
CA ALA A 254 -2.12 11.07 8.65
C ALA A 254 -1.75 11.06 10.12
N ASP A 255 -1.49 12.26 10.62
CA ASP A 255 -1.16 12.52 12.00
C ASP A 255 -2.38 12.99 12.83
N ALA A 256 -2.15 13.14 14.13
CA ALA A 256 -3.11 13.67 15.08
C ALA A 256 -3.50 15.12 14.75
N SER A 257 -2.51 15.97 14.42
CA SER A 257 -2.70 17.38 14.07
C SER A 257 -1.64 17.87 13.05
N PRO A 258 -1.80 19.07 12.46
CA PRO A 258 -0.80 19.66 11.58
C PRO A 258 0.56 19.94 12.25
N GLU A 259 0.55 20.29 13.54
CA GLU A 259 1.77 20.55 14.32
C GLU A 259 2.58 19.27 14.50
N GLU A 260 1.90 18.17 14.84
CA GLU A 260 2.51 16.84 14.94
C GLU A 260 3.05 16.38 13.59
N ALA A 261 2.30 16.58 12.51
CA ALA A 261 2.75 16.23 11.15
C ALA A 261 4.04 16.98 10.77
N ARG A 262 4.14 18.27 11.05
CA ARG A 262 5.38 19.05 10.80
C ARG A 262 6.55 18.54 11.61
N ARG A 263 6.36 18.27 12.91
CA ARG A 263 7.40 17.73 13.79
C ARG A 263 7.88 16.37 13.29
N HIS A 264 6.94 15.44 13.03
CA HIS A 264 7.28 14.10 12.58
C HIS A 264 7.89 14.08 11.17
N ALA A 265 7.51 14.98 10.26
CA ALA A 265 8.18 15.11 8.98
C ALA A 265 9.68 15.47 9.15
N GLN A 266 9.99 16.41 10.05
CA GLN A 266 11.38 16.77 10.37
C GLN A 266 12.13 15.61 11.04
N ASP A 267 11.51 14.99 12.06
CA ASP A 267 12.11 13.88 12.81
C ASP A 267 12.38 12.67 11.90
N LEU A 268 11.42 12.29 11.06
CA LEU A 268 11.56 11.17 10.11
C LEU A 268 12.64 11.46 9.07
N THR A 269 12.72 12.70 8.57
CA THR A 269 13.80 13.11 7.66
C THR A 269 15.16 12.94 8.33
N ALA A 270 15.33 13.44 9.56
CA ALA A 270 16.59 13.30 10.31
C ALA A 270 16.96 11.84 10.59
N GLN A 271 15.97 11.01 10.96
CA GLN A 271 16.19 9.59 11.25
C GLN A 271 16.56 8.79 10.00
N VAL A 272 15.90 9.05 8.86
CA VAL A 272 16.23 8.39 7.60
C VAL A 272 17.62 8.79 7.11
N GLU A 273 18.04 10.05 7.29
CA GLU A 273 19.40 10.48 7.00
C GLU A 273 20.45 9.77 7.88
N LEU A 274 20.14 9.56 9.16
CA LEU A 274 21.00 8.77 10.05
C LEU A 274 21.10 7.31 9.59
N LEU A 275 19.97 6.69 9.22
CA LEU A 275 19.93 5.34 8.67
C LEU A 275 20.65 5.22 7.32
N ARG A 276 20.57 6.24 6.46
CA ARG A 276 21.31 6.31 5.19
C ARG A 276 22.81 6.20 5.41
N GLY A 277 23.32 6.88 6.45
CA GLY A 277 24.72 6.80 6.86
C GLY A 277 25.15 5.43 7.38
N GLN A 278 24.22 4.67 7.98
CA GLN A 278 24.48 3.33 8.55
C GLN A 278 24.31 2.19 7.54
N LEU A 279 23.34 2.30 6.62
CA LEU A 279 23.04 1.30 5.60
C LEU A 279 23.93 1.50 4.37
N ARG A 280 25.24 1.35 4.63
CA ARG A 280 26.29 1.38 3.63
C ARG A 280 26.64 -0.05 3.25
N PHE A 281 26.35 -0.43 2.02
CA PHE A 281 26.71 -1.75 1.51
C PHE A 281 28.12 -1.69 0.94
N GLU A 282 29.03 -2.49 1.50
CA GLU A 282 30.35 -2.72 0.90
C GLU A 282 30.18 -3.65 -0.30
N ASN A 283 30.61 -3.18 -1.48
CA ASN A 283 30.69 -4.03 -2.65
C ASN A 283 32.16 -4.29 -2.99
N PRO A 284 32.65 -5.53 -2.86
CA PRO A 284 34.00 -5.87 -3.27
C PRO A 284 34.07 -5.78 -4.79
N LEU A 285 34.71 -4.73 -5.31
CA LEU A 285 35.06 -4.58 -6.71
C LEU A 285 36.58 -4.75 -6.86
N PRO A 286 37.06 -5.15 -8.06
CA PRO A 286 38.49 -5.34 -8.32
C PRO A 286 39.35 -4.06 -8.15
N PHE A 287 38.71 -2.89 -7.99
CA PHE A 287 39.36 -1.59 -7.78
C PHE A 287 39.09 -1.00 -6.38
N GLY A 288 38.75 -1.85 -5.40
CA GLY A 288 38.50 -1.46 -4.00
C GLY A 288 37.01 -1.43 -3.61
N PRO A 289 36.71 -1.42 -2.31
CA PRO A 289 35.33 -1.40 -1.82
C PRO A 289 34.66 -0.08 -2.19
N LYS A 290 33.65 -0.13 -3.06
CA LYS A 290 32.72 1.01 -3.23
C LYS A 290 31.58 0.85 -2.26
N THR A 291 31.39 1.88 -1.44
CA THR A 291 30.21 2.01 -0.59
C THR A 291 29.01 2.41 -1.45
N ILE A 292 27.92 1.65 -1.36
CA ILE A 292 26.64 2.05 -1.94
C ILE A 292 25.70 2.47 -0.82
N GLU A 293 25.12 3.66 -0.95
CA GLU A 293 24.06 4.12 -0.08
C GLU A 293 22.75 3.39 -0.43
N ALA A 294 22.02 2.95 0.59
CA ALA A 294 20.81 2.15 0.44
C ALA A 294 19.66 2.88 -0.29
N PHE A 295 19.63 4.20 -0.24
CA PHE A 295 18.63 5.07 -0.86
C PHE A 295 19.21 6.49 -0.98
N ASP A 296 18.67 7.25 -1.93
CA ASP A 296 18.97 8.68 -2.06
C ASP A 296 18.37 9.47 -0.89
N LYS A 297 18.71 10.75 -0.76
CA LYS A 297 18.14 11.63 0.27
C LYS A 297 16.61 11.56 0.20
N ILE A 298 15.98 11.27 1.34
CA ILE A 298 14.52 11.24 1.47
C ILE A 298 14.09 12.45 2.27
N GLU A 299 13.14 13.20 1.73
CA GLU A 299 12.52 14.31 2.43
C GLU A 299 11.07 13.98 2.73
N PHE A 300 10.70 14.08 4.01
CA PHE A 300 9.31 14.02 4.43
C PHE A 300 8.78 15.45 4.53
N VAL A 301 7.63 15.68 3.91
CA VAL A 301 6.97 16.99 3.86
C VAL A 301 5.62 16.89 4.57
N ALA A 302 5.29 17.90 5.35
CA ALA A 302 3.98 18.01 6.00
C ALA A 302 3.02 18.84 5.14
N ASP A 303 1.81 18.32 4.92
CA ASP A 303 0.69 18.97 4.21
C ASP A 303 -0.57 18.86 5.07
N GLY A 304 -0.93 19.97 5.75
CA GLY A 304 -1.95 19.92 6.80
C GLY A 304 -1.58 18.92 7.88
N ASN A 305 -2.45 17.95 8.16
CA ASN A 305 -2.18 16.86 9.09
C ASN A 305 -1.57 15.61 8.42
N LEU A 306 -1.10 15.72 7.18
CA LEU A 306 -0.48 14.61 6.46
C LEU A 306 1.05 14.76 6.46
N VAL A 307 1.74 13.63 6.51
CA VAL A 307 3.17 13.51 6.23
C VAL A 307 3.33 12.70 4.96
N ARG A 308 4.06 13.22 3.98
CA ARG A 308 4.30 12.55 2.70
C ARG A 308 5.78 12.45 2.38
N ALA A 309 6.13 11.41 1.64
CA ALA A 309 7.45 11.28 1.04
C ALA A 309 7.34 10.51 -0.29
N GLU A 310 8.26 10.81 -1.22
CA GLU A 310 8.47 10.02 -2.41
C GLU A 310 9.95 9.61 -2.46
N LEU A 311 10.18 8.34 -2.78
CA LEU A 311 11.51 7.77 -2.93
C LEU A 311 11.62 7.09 -4.28
N LYS A 312 12.66 7.44 -5.03
CA LYS A 312 13.06 6.72 -6.24
C LYS A 312 14.16 5.73 -5.86
N LEU A 313 13.90 4.46 -6.10
CA LEU A 313 14.83 3.38 -5.84
C LEU A 313 15.37 2.87 -7.17
N SER A 314 16.69 2.86 -7.33
CA SER A 314 17.33 2.10 -8.40
C SER A 314 17.12 0.60 -8.21
N MET A 315 17.28 -0.15 -9.29
CA MET A 315 17.22 -1.62 -9.28
C MET A 315 18.17 -2.24 -8.25
N ARG A 316 19.33 -1.62 -8.03
CA ARG A 316 20.33 -2.08 -7.07
C ARG A 316 19.86 -1.89 -5.63
N GLN A 317 19.43 -0.68 -5.29
CA GLN A 317 18.90 -0.33 -3.97
C GLN A 317 17.69 -1.21 -3.65
N LEU A 318 16.80 -1.38 -4.62
CA LEU A 318 15.63 -2.22 -4.46
C LEU A 318 16.01 -3.68 -4.14
N LYS A 319 16.93 -4.29 -4.90
CA LYS A 319 17.40 -5.66 -4.62
C LYS A 319 18.00 -5.80 -3.21
N ALA A 320 18.75 -4.80 -2.76
CA ALA A 320 19.33 -4.79 -1.42
C ALA A 320 18.24 -4.72 -0.33
N ILE A 321 17.27 -3.82 -0.47
CA ILE A 321 16.12 -3.69 0.44
C ILE A 321 15.30 -4.98 0.47
N MET A 322 15.01 -5.57 -0.70
CA MET A 322 14.25 -6.82 -0.78
C MET A 322 14.98 -7.99 -0.11
N LYS A 323 16.31 -8.09 -0.27
CA LYS A 323 17.12 -9.11 0.40
C LYS A 323 17.10 -8.94 1.92
N PHE A 324 17.23 -7.71 2.41
CA PHE A 324 17.13 -7.41 3.84
C PHE A 324 15.75 -7.75 4.41
N ALA A 325 14.68 -7.39 3.68
CA ALA A 325 13.32 -7.73 4.05
C ALA A 325 13.13 -9.25 4.11
N GLU A 326 13.56 -9.99 3.08
CA GLU A 326 13.49 -11.45 3.04
C GLU A 326 14.19 -12.08 4.26
N GLN A 327 15.41 -11.67 4.58
CA GLN A 327 16.16 -12.15 5.75
C GLN A 327 15.40 -11.86 7.05
N SER A 328 14.91 -10.64 7.21
CA SER A 328 14.13 -10.23 8.40
C SER A 328 12.84 -11.06 8.57
N PHE A 329 12.17 -11.40 7.47
CA PHE A 329 10.98 -12.27 7.51
C PHE A 329 11.33 -13.71 7.85
N GLN A 330 12.42 -14.26 7.28
CA GLN A 330 12.88 -15.62 7.55
C GLN A 330 13.31 -15.80 9.01
N GLU A 331 14.10 -14.88 9.55
CA GLU A 331 14.52 -14.90 10.96
C GLU A 331 13.32 -14.90 11.90
N ARG A 332 12.30 -14.07 11.61
CA ARG A 332 11.07 -14.02 12.39
C ARG A 332 10.23 -15.28 12.28
N ALA A 333 10.14 -15.87 11.09
CA ALA A 333 9.43 -17.13 10.89
C ALA A 333 10.06 -18.25 11.72
N GLN A 334 11.40 -18.28 11.83
CA GLN A 334 12.13 -19.22 12.67
C GLN A 334 11.90 -18.95 14.17
N GLN A 335 11.95 -17.69 14.61
CA GLN A 335 11.68 -17.32 16.01
C GLN A 335 10.26 -17.70 16.46
N GLN A 336 9.26 -17.59 15.58
CA GLN A 336 7.88 -17.99 15.88
C GLN A 336 7.69 -19.51 15.93
N GLN A 337 8.49 -20.28 15.18
CA GLN A 337 8.45 -21.74 15.23
C GLN A 337 9.23 -22.32 16.42
N GLY A 338 10.26 -21.61 16.90
CA GLY A 338 11.05 -22.01 18.08
C GLY A 338 10.50 -21.56 19.43
N ALA A 339 9.49 -20.69 19.46
CA ALA A 339 8.89 -20.22 20.71
C ALA A 339 7.93 -21.27 21.28
N PRO A 340 8.11 -21.75 22.53
CA PRO A 340 7.14 -22.64 23.17
C PRO A 340 5.77 -21.94 23.27
N PRO A 341 4.66 -22.69 23.20
CA PRO A 341 3.33 -22.10 23.32
C PRO A 341 3.23 -21.36 24.66
N LYS A 342 2.87 -20.07 24.60
CA LYS A 342 2.51 -19.32 25.81
C LYS A 342 1.28 -20.01 26.41
N LYS A 343 1.46 -20.59 27.59
CA LYS A 343 0.39 -21.24 28.37
C LYS A 343 -0.67 -20.24 28.79
#